data_AF-A0A3D4CVT0-F1
#
_entry.id   AF-A0A3D4CVT0-F1
#
_cell.length_a   1.000
_cell.length_b   1.000
_cell.length_c   1.000
_cell.angle_alpha   90.00
_cell.angle_beta   90.00
_cell.angle_gamma   90.00
#
_symmetry.space_group_name_H-M   'P 1'
#
loop_
_entity.id
_entity.type
_entity.pdbx_description
1 polymer ?
#
loop_
_entity_poly.entity_id
_entity_poly.type
_entity_poly.pdbx_seq_one_letter_code
_entity_poly.pdbx_strand_id
1 'polypeptide(L)'
;MASPQKASFTPEQKRALLIGLGLILVVALFLLLVWLGMFLPGFAGEVFRKLAGLLWTPLILDSSLFILGVILVVSMNWYIRRKSGDECVYLEQVENPPYGLPERARSAIFDEEPESQGIAPNLAAIEGALALDDLSEATSLLFELPPDRLEDPEVLALRIALARRKGHEDRARDLWRQLKSQAPQHPLCENGEMPDLSPGD
;
A
#
# COMPACT_ATOMS: atom_id res chain seq x y z
N MET A 1 -22.72 25.52 -19.91
CA MET A 1 -23.07 25.29 -18.50
C MET A 1 -22.85 23.82 -18.20
N ALA A 2 -21.70 23.46 -17.63
CA ALA A 2 -21.41 22.07 -17.26
C ALA A 2 -21.98 21.82 -15.86
N SER A 3 -23.00 20.99 -15.77
CA SER A 3 -23.56 20.53 -14.50
C SER A 3 -22.51 19.70 -13.76
N PRO A 4 -22.21 19.98 -12.48
CA PRO A 4 -21.24 19.19 -11.72
C PRO A 4 -21.76 17.75 -11.58
N GLN A 5 -21.01 16.81 -12.14
CA GLN A 5 -21.23 15.38 -12.01
C GLN A 5 -21.25 15.04 -10.52
N LYS A 6 -22.43 14.65 -10.00
CA LYS A 6 -22.60 14.23 -8.61
C LYS A 6 -21.69 13.03 -8.36
N ALA A 7 -20.63 13.23 -7.59
CA ALA A 7 -19.78 12.15 -7.11
C ALA A 7 -20.66 11.12 -6.37
N SER A 8 -20.80 9.94 -6.96
CA SER A 8 -21.51 8.82 -6.35
C SER A 8 -20.63 8.21 -5.27
N PHE A 9 -20.94 8.49 -4.00
CA PHE A 9 -20.28 7.86 -2.87
C PHE A 9 -20.40 6.33 -2.94
N THR A 10 -19.29 5.61 -2.71
CA THR A 10 -19.28 4.15 -2.60
C THR A 10 -20.15 3.70 -1.40
N PRO A 11 -20.71 2.49 -1.39
CA PRO A 11 -21.54 2.02 -0.28
C PRO A 11 -20.82 2.07 1.08
N GLU A 12 -19.50 1.84 1.08
CA GLU A 12 -18.65 1.93 2.27
C GLU A 12 -18.48 3.37 2.76
N GLN A 13 -18.26 4.33 1.85
CA GLN A 13 -18.19 5.75 2.19
C GLN A 13 -19.52 6.26 2.75
N LYS A 14 -20.65 5.80 2.21
CA LYS A 14 -21.98 6.12 2.75
C LYS A 14 -22.16 5.56 4.16
N ARG A 15 -21.69 4.34 4.41
CA ARG A 15 -21.75 3.71 5.74
C ARG A 15 -20.87 4.45 6.74
N ALA A 16 -19.64 4.80 6.38
CA ALA A 16 -18.74 5.59 7.21
C ALA A 16 -19.32 6.99 7.50
N LEU A 17 -19.90 7.64 6.49
CA LEU A 17 -20.58 8.93 6.65
C LEU A 17 -21.79 8.83 7.59
N LEU A 18 -22.60 7.78 7.46
CA LEU A 18 -23.75 7.54 8.32
C LEU A 18 -23.34 7.25 9.77
N ILE A 19 -22.27 6.49 9.97
CA ILE A 19 -21.72 6.21 11.31
C ILE A 19 -21.18 7.51 11.94
N GLY A 20 -20.41 8.29 11.18
CA GLY A 20 -19.88 9.58 11.64
C GLY A 20 -21.00 10.58 11.96
N LEU A 21 -21.97 10.72 11.06
CA LEU A 21 -23.15 11.57 11.25
C LEU A 21 -23.97 11.11 12.46
N GLY A 22 -24.18 9.80 12.62
CA GLY A 22 -24.88 9.22 13.75
C GLY A 22 -24.19 9.52 15.07
N LEU A 23 -22.87 9.37 15.13
CA LEU A 23 -22.08 9.71 16.32
C LEU A 23 -22.20 11.19 16.68
N ILE A 24 -22.06 12.08 15.69
CA ILE A 24 -22.20 13.53 15.89
C ILE A 24 -23.61 13.87 16.40
N LEU A 25 -24.65 13.24 15.82
CA LEU A 25 -26.04 13.47 16.20
C LEU A 25 -26.32 13.00 17.63
N VAL A 26 -25.78 11.84 18.02
CA VAL A 26 -25.89 11.33 19.39
C VAL A 26 -25.23 12.27 20.39
N VAL A 27 -24.01 12.74 20.10
CA VAL A 27 -23.31 13.71 20.96
C VAL A 27 -24.06 15.03 21.03
N ALA A 28 -24.56 15.55 19.90
CA ALA A 28 -25.35 16.77 19.85
C ALA A 28 -26.66 16.64 20.65
N LEU A 29 -27.36 15.51 20.53
CA LEU A 29 -28.57 15.23 21.29
C LEU A 29 -28.27 15.13 22.79
N PHE A 30 -27.17 14.49 23.17
CA PHE A 30 -26.73 14.42 24.56
C PHE A 30 -26.47 15.81 25.15
N LEU A 31 -25.73 16.67 24.43
CA LEU A 31 -25.47 18.04 24.85
C LEU A 31 -26.78 18.85 24.97
N LEU A 32 -27.70 18.67 24.03
CA LEU A 32 -29.02 19.28 24.06
C LEU A 32 -29.84 18.81 25.26
N LEU A 33 -29.80 17.52 25.60
CA LEU A 33 -30.46 16.95 26.78
C LEU A 33 -29.87 17.49 28.08
N VAL A 34 -28.55 17.63 28.17
CA VAL A 34 -27.89 18.25 29.33
C VAL A 34 -28.31 19.71 29.46
N TRP A 35 -28.36 20.43 28.35
CA TRP A 35 -28.79 21.83 28.31
C TRP A 35 -30.25 22.00 28.72
N LEU A 36 -31.15 21.17 28.19
CA LEU A 36 -32.57 21.16 28.56
C LEU A 36 -32.76 20.72 30.02
N GLY A 37 -31.97 19.74 30.45
CA GLY A 37 -31.89 19.21 31.81
C GLY A 37 -31.61 20.28 32.87
N MET A 38 -30.85 21.31 32.50
CA MET A 38 -30.48 22.43 33.35
C MET A 38 -31.68 23.30 33.80
N PHE A 39 -32.77 23.28 33.02
CA PHE A 39 -34.00 24.04 33.29
C PHE A 39 -34.98 23.29 34.18
N LEU A 40 -34.78 22.00 34.47
CA LEU A 40 -35.66 21.27 35.37
C LEU A 40 -35.48 21.74 36.83
N PRO A 41 -36.58 21.97 37.58
CA PRO A 41 -36.51 22.22 39.01
C PRO A 41 -36.26 20.93 39.79
N GLY A 42 -35.55 21.04 40.92
CA GLY A 42 -35.28 19.93 41.84
C GLY A 42 -33.93 19.22 41.65
N PHE A 43 -33.80 18.01 42.19
CA PHE A 43 -32.55 17.24 42.23
C PHE A 43 -31.98 16.94 40.83
N ALA A 44 -32.84 16.59 39.87
CA ALA A 44 -32.43 16.31 38.50
C ALA A 44 -31.74 17.52 37.83
N GLY A 45 -32.27 18.73 38.02
CA GLY A 45 -31.66 19.95 37.50
C GLY A 45 -30.29 20.25 38.12
N GLU A 46 -30.10 19.96 39.40
CA GLU A 46 -28.80 20.11 40.06
C GLU A 46 -27.75 19.15 39.50
N VAL A 47 -28.15 17.90 39.20
CA VAL A 47 -27.27 16.91 38.55
C VAL A 47 -26.87 17.39 37.16
N PHE A 48 -27.81 17.87 36.34
CA PHE A 48 -27.50 18.39 35.00
C PHE A 48 -26.63 19.66 35.04
N ARG A 49 -26.82 20.54 36.03
CA ARG A 49 -25.94 21.72 36.25
C ARG A 49 -24.53 21.31 36.62
N LYS A 50 -24.36 20.29 37.47
CA LYS A 50 -23.03 19.75 37.82
C LYS A 50 -22.36 19.09 36.60
N LEU A 51 -23.11 18.35 35.81
CA LEU A 51 -22.64 17.75 34.55
C LEU A 51 -22.22 18.81 33.52
N ALA A 52 -23.02 19.87 33.35
CA ALA A 52 -22.68 21.01 32.50
C ALA A 52 -21.40 21.72 33.00
N GLY A 53 -21.28 21.91 34.31
CA GLY A 53 -20.07 22.46 34.93
C GLY A 53 -18.84 21.60 34.70
N LEU A 54 -18.97 20.27 34.76
CA LEU A 54 -17.89 19.32 34.48
C LEU A 54 -17.43 19.40 33.01
N LEU A 55 -18.37 19.46 32.07
CA LEU A 55 -18.08 19.57 30.63
C LEU A 55 -17.34 20.86 30.28
N TRP A 56 -17.57 21.94 31.03
CA TRP A 56 -16.93 23.24 30.81
C TRP A 56 -15.61 23.43 31.56
N THR A 57 -15.11 22.38 32.23
CA THR A 57 -13.83 22.47 32.94
C THR A 57 -12.68 22.66 31.95
N PRO A 58 -11.61 23.39 32.33
CA PRO A 58 -10.45 23.62 31.46
C PRO A 58 -9.84 22.31 30.95
N LEU A 59 -9.79 21.29 31.79
CA LEU A 59 -9.26 19.97 31.43
C LEU A 59 -9.99 19.35 30.22
N ILE A 60 -11.32 19.41 30.21
CA ILE A 60 -12.13 18.84 29.12
C ILE A 60 -12.01 19.70 27.87
N LEU A 61 -12.01 21.03 28.01
CA LEU A 61 -11.85 21.96 26.89
C LEU A 61 -10.47 21.79 26.23
N ASP A 62 -9.39 21.76 27.02
CA ASP A 62 -8.03 21.57 26.52
C ASP A 62 -7.86 20.20 25.84
N SER A 63 -8.42 19.13 26.44
CA SER A 63 -8.41 17.80 25.84
C SER A 63 -9.16 17.77 24.51
N SER A 64 -10.30 18.48 24.42
CA SER A 64 -11.06 18.57 23.17
C SER A 64 -10.30 19.29 22.06
N LEU A 65 -9.56 20.36 22.41
CA LEU A 65 -8.70 21.09 21.47
C LEU A 65 -7.53 20.23 21.01
N PHE A 66 -6.92 19.46 21.92
CA PHE A 66 -5.86 18.52 21.58
C PHE A 66 -6.34 17.45 20.59
N ILE A 67 -7.48 16.80 20.88
CA ILE A 67 -8.08 15.79 20.00
C ILE A 67 -8.43 16.40 18.64
N LEU A 68 -8.99 17.61 18.62
CA LEU A 68 -9.29 18.33 17.38
C LEU A 68 -8.01 18.58 16.55
N GLY A 69 -6.90 18.95 17.19
CA GLY A 69 -5.60 19.10 16.54
C GLY A 69 -5.11 17.80 15.91
N VAL A 70 -5.22 16.67 16.62
CA VAL A 70 -4.87 15.34 16.09
C VAL A 70 -5.73 15.00 14.88
N ILE A 71 -7.05 15.18 14.97
CA ILE A 71 -7.99 14.93 13.87
C ILE A 71 -7.63 15.79 12.65
N LEU A 72 -7.28 17.06 12.86
CA LEU A 72 -6.90 17.98 11.78
C LEU A 72 -5.62 17.53 11.08
N VAL A 73 -4.58 17.14 11.83
CA VAL A 73 -3.33 16.63 11.25
C VAL A 73 -3.59 15.34 10.45
N VAL A 74 -4.33 14.39 11.01
CA VAL A 74 -4.67 13.13 10.33
C VAL A 74 -5.51 13.40 9.08
N SER A 75 -6.51 14.26 9.16
CA SER A 75 -7.37 14.64 8.04
C SER A 75 -6.58 15.34 6.94
N MET A 76 -5.67 16.25 7.30
CA MET A 76 -4.79 16.93 6.34
C MET A 76 -3.83 15.95 5.67
N ASN A 77 -3.22 15.05 6.44
CA ASN A 77 -2.34 14.02 5.90
C ASN A 77 -3.11 13.10 4.93
N TRP A 78 -4.32 12.68 5.31
CA TRP A 78 -5.20 11.90 4.45
C TRP A 78 -5.61 12.66 3.18
N TYR A 79 -5.90 13.97 3.29
CA TYR A 79 -6.22 14.82 2.16
C TYR A 79 -5.05 14.94 1.17
N ILE A 80 -3.84 15.17 1.68
CA ILE A 80 -2.62 15.23 0.88
C ILE A 80 -2.41 13.87 0.18
N ARG A 81 -2.48 12.77 0.93
CA ARG A 81 -2.33 11.41 0.40
C ARG A 81 -3.34 11.10 -0.71
N ARG A 82 -4.61 11.46 -0.51
CA ARG A 82 -5.67 11.31 -1.52
C ARG A 82 -5.40 12.15 -2.78
N LYS A 83 -4.83 13.34 -2.63
CA LYS A 83 -4.48 14.23 -3.75
C LYS A 83 -3.23 13.76 -4.50
N SER A 84 -2.27 13.16 -3.79
CA SER A 84 -1.03 12.63 -4.36
C SER A 84 -1.21 11.31 -5.13
N GLY A 85 -2.37 10.65 -5.02
CA GLY A 85 -2.76 9.55 -5.92
C GLY A 85 -2.03 8.22 -5.68
N ASP A 86 -1.36 8.07 -4.54
CA ASP A 86 -0.44 6.97 -4.24
C ASP A 86 -1.13 5.63 -3.90
N GLU A 87 -2.46 5.53 -4.03
CA GLU A 87 -3.24 4.37 -3.53
C GLU A 87 -4.39 3.88 -4.41
N CYS A 88 -4.53 4.35 -5.64
CA CYS A 88 -5.66 3.95 -6.48
C CYS A 88 -5.21 3.23 -7.75
N VAL A 89 -4.46 2.13 -7.60
CA VAL A 89 -4.42 1.09 -8.64
C VAL A 89 -5.65 0.20 -8.43
N TYR A 90 -6.81 0.67 -8.89
CA TYR A 90 -7.99 -0.18 -9.04
C TYR A 90 -7.82 -0.95 -10.34
N LEU A 91 -7.31 -2.19 -10.25
CA LEU A 91 -7.41 -3.18 -11.32
C LEU A 91 -8.83 -3.75 -11.28
N GLU A 92 -9.81 -2.98 -11.73
CA GLU A 92 -11.17 -3.50 -11.91
C GLU A 92 -11.23 -4.12 -13.31
N GLN A 93 -11.25 -5.45 -13.35
CA GLN A 93 -11.51 -6.23 -14.56
C GLN A 93 -12.98 -6.02 -14.90
N VAL A 94 -13.26 -5.14 -15.87
CA VAL A 94 -14.62 -4.86 -16.32
C VAL A 94 -14.86 -5.62 -17.61
N GLU A 95 -15.66 -6.67 -17.54
CA GLU A 95 -16.01 -7.56 -18.67
C GLU A 95 -16.73 -6.82 -19.83
N ASN A 96 -17.13 -5.55 -19.63
CA ASN A 96 -17.70 -4.66 -20.66
C ASN A 96 -17.46 -3.17 -20.32
N PRO A 97 -16.38 -2.53 -20.82
CA PRO A 97 -16.12 -1.11 -20.57
C PRO A 97 -17.13 -0.20 -21.30
N PRO A 98 -17.73 0.80 -20.64
CA PRO A 98 -18.63 1.76 -21.30
C PRO A 98 -17.88 2.65 -22.30
N TYR A 99 -18.45 2.82 -23.50
CA TYR A 99 -17.89 3.70 -24.54
C TYR A 99 -17.80 5.15 -24.04
N GLY A 100 -16.57 5.68 -23.99
CA GLY A 100 -16.32 7.10 -23.67
C GLY A 100 -15.39 7.40 -22.49
N LEU A 101 -14.65 6.41 -21.98
CA LEU A 101 -13.70 6.64 -20.89
C LEU A 101 -12.53 7.57 -21.31
N PRO A 102 -12.08 8.50 -20.44
CA PRO A 102 -10.88 9.31 -20.64
C PRO A 102 -9.64 8.43 -20.86
N GLU A 103 -8.66 8.89 -21.65
CA GLU A 103 -7.48 8.10 -22.05
C GLU A 103 -6.73 7.49 -20.84
N ARG A 104 -6.64 8.20 -19.72
CA ARG A 104 -5.99 7.72 -18.48
C ARG A 104 -6.72 6.58 -17.77
N ALA A 105 -8.02 6.41 -18.02
CA ALA A 105 -8.81 5.33 -17.44
C ALA A 105 -8.78 4.06 -18.31
N ARG A 106 -8.50 4.19 -19.62
CA ARG A 106 -8.37 3.04 -20.53
C ARG A 106 -7.11 2.23 -20.27
N SER A 107 -6.05 2.83 -19.74
CA SER A 107 -4.81 2.13 -19.38
C SER A 107 -4.90 1.31 -18.09
N ALA A 108 -6.03 1.39 -17.36
CA ALA A 108 -6.22 0.69 -16.09
C ALA A 108 -7.29 -0.42 -16.15
N ILE A 109 -8.02 -0.52 -17.27
CA ILE A 109 -8.99 -1.59 -17.51
C ILE A 109 -8.31 -2.59 -18.45
N PHE A 110 -8.03 -3.77 -17.93
CA PHE A 110 -7.52 -4.89 -18.71
C PHE A 110 -8.73 -5.78 -19.05
N ASP A 111 -9.03 -5.93 -20.34
CA ASP A 111 -10.14 -6.77 -20.84
C ASP A 111 -9.90 -8.27 -20.56
N GLU A 112 -8.64 -8.68 -20.39
CA GLU A 112 -8.22 -10.03 -20.03
C GLU A 112 -7.23 -9.98 -18.86
N GLU A 113 -7.09 -11.08 -18.12
CA GLU A 113 -6.04 -11.24 -17.10
C GLU A 113 -4.70 -10.85 -17.77
N PRO A 114 -3.94 -9.87 -17.25
CA PRO A 114 -2.74 -9.42 -17.92
C PRO A 114 -1.88 -10.66 -18.15
N GLU A 115 -1.56 -10.94 -19.42
CA GLU A 115 -0.68 -12.06 -19.76
C GLU A 115 0.48 -12.02 -18.77
N SER A 116 0.73 -13.14 -18.08
CA SER A 116 1.86 -13.25 -17.16
C SER A 116 3.05 -12.60 -17.85
N GLN A 117 3.60 -11.52 -17.28
CA GLN A 117 4.60 -10.66 -17.94
C GLN A 117 5.96 -11.36 -18.13
N GLY A 118 5.93 -12.67 -18.38
CA GLY A 118 7.06 -13.56 -18.43
C GLY A 118 7.78 -13.59 -17.10
N ILE A 119 9.09 -13.77 -17.22
CA ILE A 119 10.01 -13.96 -16.10
C ILE A 119 10.39 -12.61 -15.47
N ALA A 120 10.20 -11.49 -16.18
CA ALA A 120 10.63 -10.15 -15.78
C ALA A 120 10.16 -9.68 -14.38
N PRO A 121 8.88 -9.81 -13.99
CA PRO A 121 8.45 -9.41 -12.65
C PRO A 121 9.04 -10.32 -11.55
N ASN A 122 9.18 -11.62 -11.82
CA ASN A 122 9.75 -12.57 -10.86
C ASN A 122 11.27 -12.42 -10.74
N LEU A 123 11.97 -12.11 -11.85
CA LEU A 123 13.39 -11.77 -11.85
C LEU A 123 13.65 -10.49 -11.06
N ALA A 124 12.85 -9.44 -11.29
CA ALA A 124 12.95 -8.19 -10.55
C ALA A 124 12.71 -8.39 -9.04
N ALA A 125 11.77 -9.28 -8.66
CA ALA A 125 11.55 -9.63 -7.26
C ALA A 125 12.76 -10.37 -6.64
N ILE A 126 13.36 -11.31 -7.37
CA ILE A 126 14.56 -12.04 -6.91
C ILE A 126 15.77 -11.09 -6.79
N GLU A 127 15.95 -10.18 -7.75
CA GLU A 127 16.98 -9.13 -7.69
C GLU A 127 16.79 -8.21 -6.49
N GLY A 128 15.54 -7.81 -6.21
CA GLY A 128 15.19 -7.02 -5.03
C GLY A 128 15.55 -7.74 -3.73
N ALA A 129 15.17 -9.02 -3.59
CA ALA A 129 15.50 -9.82 -2.41
C ALA A 129 17.03 -9.98 -2.23
N LEU A 130 17.77 -10.19 -3.32
CA LEU A 130 19.24 -10.23 -3.31
C LEU A 130 19.88 -8.89 -2.93
N ALA A 131 19.31 -7.77 -3.39
CA ALA A 131 19.78 -6.43 -3.04
C ALA A 131 19.56 -6.09 -1.56
N LEU A 132 18.52 -6.65 -0.95
CA LEU A 132 18.19 -6.51 0.47
C LEU A 132 18.91 -7.53 1.37
N ASP A 133 19.77 -8.38 0.81
CA ASP A 133 20.48 -9.49 1.48
C ASP A 133 19.53 -10.53 2.11
N ASP A 134 18.26 -10.58 1.68
CA ASP A 134 17.32 -11.63 2.09
C ASP A 134 17.53 -12.89 1.23
N LEU A 135 18.54 -13.66 1.59
CA LEU A 135 18.90 -14.90 0.90
C LEU A 135 17.84 -15.99 1.02
N SER A 136 16.96 -15.92 2.02
CA SER A 136 15.89 -16.90 2.23
C SER A 136 14.77 -16.65 1.23
N GLU A 137 14.29 -15.41 1.14
CA GLU A 137 13.27 -15.00 0.18
C GLU A 137 13.73 -15.18 -1.26
N ALA A 138 14.96 -14.76 -1.59
CA ALA A 138 15.54 -14.95 -2.91
C ALA A 138 15.60 -16.44 -3.31
N THR A 139 15.79 -17.35 -2.36
CA THR A 139 15.80 -18.79 -2.62
C THR A 139 14.39 -19.33 -2.88
N SER A 140 13.41 -18.91 -2.08
CA SER A 140 12.01 -19.32 -2.24
C SER A 140 11.46 -18.90 -3.60
N LEU A 141 11.67 -17.64 -3.97
CA LEU A 141 11.26 -17.11 -5.28
C LEU A 141 11.96 -17.83 -6.43
N LEU A 142 13.20 -18.27 -6.23
CA LEU A 142 13.92 -19.04 -7.22
C LEU A 142 13.40 -20.48 -7.40
N PHE A 143 12.80 -21.07 -6.36
CA PHE A 143 12.16 -22.39 -6.43
C PHE A 143 10.75 -22.34 -7.02
N GLU A 144 10.10 -21.19 -6.99
CA GLU A 144 8.80 -20.97 -7.64
C GLU A 144 8.91 -20.88 -9.17
N LEU A 145 10.12 -20.67 -9.71
CA LEU A 145 10.38 -20.69 -11.14
C LEU A 145 10.25 -22.11 -11.74
N PRO A 146 9.62 -22.27 -12.92
CA PRO A 146 9.51 -23.56 -13.58
C PRO A 146 10.89 -24.14 -13.92
N PRO A 147 11.09 -25.47 -13.81
CA PRO A 147 12.40 -26.11 -13.97
C PRO A 147 12.99 -25.94 -15.37
N ASP A 148 12.13 -25.86 -16.39
CA ASP A 148 12.43 -25.60 -17.79
C ASP A 148 12.97 -24.18 -18.06
N ARG A 149 12.88 -23.27 -17.10
CA ARG A 149 13.34 -21.87 -17.18
C ARG A 149 14.55 -21.58 -16.28
N LEU A 150 15.03 -22.56 -15.51
CA LEU A 150 16.21 -22.43 -14.65
C LEU A 150 17.53 -22.30 -15.42
N GLU A 151 17.49 -22.60 -16.71
CA GLU A 151 18.61 -22.51 -17.64
C GLU A 151 18.65 -21.18 -18.40
N ASP A 152 17.68 -20.29 -18.20
CA ASP A 152 17.70 -18.97 -18.83
C ASP A 152 18.92 -18.16 -18.33
N PRO A 153 19.61 -17.41 -19.21
CA PRO A 153 20.88 -16.77 -18.87
C PRO A 153 20.76 -15.74 -17.73
N GLU A 154 19.63 -15.03 -17.65
CA GLU A 154 19.35 -14.08 -16.56
C GLU A 154 19.10 -14.79 -15.23
N VAL A 155 18.40 -15.93 -15.24
CA VAL A 155 18.18 -16.75 -14.03
C VAL A 155 19.50 -17.37 -13.57
N LEU A 156 20.35 -17.83 -14.49
CA LEU A 156 21.69 -18.33 -14.18
C LEU A 156 22.55 -17.25 -13.51
N ALA A 157 22.48 -16.00 -13.97
CA ALA A 157 23.15 -14.87 -13.33
C ALA A 157 22.73 -14.70 -11.85
N LEU A 158 21.43 -14.73 -11.57
CA LEU A 158 20.89 -14.62 -10.22
C LEU A 158 21.25 -15.81 -9.34
N ARG A 159 21.27 -17.02 -9.90
CA ARG A 159 21.70 -18.24 -9.20
C ARG A 159 23.18 -18.20 -8.83
N ILE A 160 24.03 -17.64 -9.70
CA ILE A 160 25.45 -17.40 -9.40
C ILE A 160 25.58 -16.41 -8.24
N ALA A 161 24.85 -15.28 -8.29
CA ALA A 161 24.86 -14.28 -7.22
C ALA A 161 24.40 -14.88 -5.86
N LEU A 162 23.31 -15.65 -5.87
CA LEU A 162 22.79 -16.33 -4.68
C LEU A 162 23.77 -17.38 -4.13
N ALA A 163 24.38 -18.20 -5.00
CA ALA A 163 25.34 -19.22 -4.59
C ALA A 163 26.58 -18.58 -3.93
N ARG A 164 27.03 -17.44 -4.45
CA ARG A 164 28.18 -16.70 -3.91
C ARG A 164 27.88 -16.09 -2.55
N ARG A 165 26.74 -15.42 -2.40
CA ARG A 165 26.28 -14.84 -1.11
C ARG A 165 26.10 -15.90 -0.02
N LYS A 166 25.74 -17.14 -0.40
CA LYS A 166 25.68 -18.29 0.51
C LYS A 166 27.03 -18.97 0.78
N GLY A 167 28.11 -18.51 0.17
CA GLY A 167 29.46 -19.07 0.33
C GLY A 167 29.72 -20.37 -0.45
N HIS A 168 28.89 -20.69 -1.45
CA HIS A 168 29.02 -21.89 -2.29
C HIS A 168 29.78 -21.58 -3.60
N GLU A 169 31.06 -21.22 -3.47
CA GLU A 169 31.93 -20.80 -4.58
C GLU A 169 32.10 -21.86 -5.68
N ASP A 170 32.16 -23.14 -5.32
CA ASP A 170 32.30 -24.23 -6.29
C ASP A 170 31.06 -24.32 -7.20
N ARG A 171 29.86 -24.17 -6.60
CA ARG A 171 28.59 -24.18 -7.32
C ARG A 171 28.42 -22.95 -8.20
N ALA A 172 28.88 -21.78 -7.74
CA ALA A 172 28.90 -20.56 -8.54
C ALA A 172 29.79 -20.72 -9.78
N ARG A 173 30.96 -21.36 -9.64
CA ARG A 173 31.90 -21.60 -10.75
C ARG A 173 31.34 -22.55 -11.80
N ASP A 174 30.64 -23.60 -11.37
CA ASP A 174 30.00 -24.55 -12.29
C ASP A 174 28.86 -23.88 -13.08
N LEU A 175 28.02 -23.08 -12.41
CA LEU A 175 26.95 -22.30 -13.06
C LEU A 175 27.51 -21.25 -14.02
N TRP A 176 28.62 -20.61 -13.68
CA TRP A 176 29.28 -19.65 -14.58
C TRP A 176 29.84 -20.32 -15.84
N ARG A 177 30.41 -21.54 -15.74
CA ARG A 177 30.81 -22.31 -16.92
C ARG A 177 29.60 -22.65 -17.81
N GLN A 178 28.46 -22.96 -17.21
CA GLN A 178 27.21 -23.23 -17.92
C GLN A 178 26.72 -21.96 -18.66
N LEU A 179 26.71 -20.81 -17.99
CA LEU A 179 26.33 -19.53 -18.59
C LEU A 179 27.23 -19.17 -19.79
N LYS A 180 28.55 -19.34 -19.64
CA LYS A 180 29.52 -19.08 -20.72
C LYS A 180 29.31 -19.97 -21.94
N SER A 181 28.84 -21.20 -21.74
CA SER A 181 28.57 -22.13 -22.84
C SER A 181 27.28 -21.82 -23.60
N GLN A 182 26.25 -21.30 -22.93
CA GLN A 182 24.94 -21.01 -23.51
C GLN A 182 24.81 -19.59 -24.06
N ALA A 183 25.39 -18.59 -23.40
CA ALA A 183 25.27 -17.19 -23.76
C ALA A 183 26.63 -16.47 -23.68
N PRO A 184 27.52 -16.65 -24.67
CA PRO A 184 28.86 -16.08 -24.65
C PRO A 184 28.88 -14.54 -24.73
N GLN A 185 27.78 -13.91 -25.17
CA GLN A 185 27.63 -12.44 -25.28
C GLN A 185 26.92 -11.82 -24.07
N HIS A 186 26.66 -12.57 -23.01
CA HIS A 186 26.02 -12.02 -21.80
C HIS A 186 26.97 -11.04 -21.08
N PRO A 187 26.50 -9.92 -20.50
CA PRO A 187 27.36 -8.91 -19.86
C PRO A 187 28.24 -9.46 -18.74
N LEU A 188 27.83 -10.56 -18.09
CA LEU A 188 28.63 -11.27 -17.09
C LEU A 188 29.76 -12.14 -17.66
N CYS A 189 29.73 -12.44 -18.95
CA CYS A 189 30.76 -13.19 -19.68
C CYS A 189 31.69 -12.24 -20.45
N GLU A 190 31.19 -11.08 -20.90
CA GLU A 190 31.91 -10.07 -21.67
C GLU A 190 33.03 -9.40 -20.85
N ASN A 191 32.81 -9.22 -19.55
CA ASN A 191 33.81 -8.63 -18.65
C ASN A 191 34.98 -9.57 -18.32
N GLY A 192 35.00 -10.82 -18.80
CA GLY A 192 36.14 -11.76 -18.68
C GLY A 192 36.46 -12.26 -17.26
N GLU A 193 36.01 -11.54 -16.24
CA GLU A 193 36.13 -11.84 -14.82
C GLU A 193 34.75 -12.16 -14.23
N MET A 194 34.73 -13.12 -13.31
CA MET A 194 33.56 -13.38 -12.48
C MET A 194 33.24 -12.06 -11.76
N PRO A 195 32.02 -11.50 -11.86
CA PRO A 195 31.71 -10.19 -11.33
C PRO A 195 31.94 -10.19 -9.81
N ASP A 196 33.02 -9.54 -9.37
CA ASP A 196 33.27 -9.24 -7.96
C ASP A 196 32.28 -8.16 -7.54
N LEU A 197 31.06 -8.60 -7.21
CA LEU A 197 30.16 -7.86 -6.35
C LEU A 197 30.77 -7.89 -4.94
N SER A 198 31.87 -7.16 -4.79
CA SER A 198 32.32 -6.68 -3.49
C SER A 198 31.13 -5.96 -2.86
N PRO A 199 30.76 -6.26 -1.60
CA PRO A 199 29.74 -5.48 -0.92
C PRO A 199 30.27 -4.04 -0.86
N GLY A 200 29.64 -3.16 -1.63
CA GLY A 200 29.92 -1.73 -1.53
C GLY A 200 29.54 -1.26 -0.13
N ASP A 201 30.47 -0.54 0.50
CA ASP A 201 30.32 0.16 1.79
C ASP A 201 29.06 1.03 1.87
#